data_AF-F0G9Y0-F1
#
_entry.id   AF-F0G9Y0-F1
#
_cell.length_a   1.000
_cell.length_b   1.000
_cell.length_c   1.000
_cell.angle_alpha   90.00
_cell.angle_beta   90.00
_cell.angle_gamma   90.00
#
_symmetry.space_group_name_H-M   'P 1'
#
loop_
_entity.id
_entity.type
_entity.pdbx_description
1 polymer ?
#
loop_
_entity_poly.entity_id
_entity_poly.type
_entity_poly.pdbx_seq_one_letter_code
_entity_poly.pdbx_strand_id
1 'polypeptide(L)'
;MGMPMIRHLLAAGHRVSVWNRTRAKAEALEADGAQVVDTPRELAERVDTVFVCVLDGRAVGDVAFGADGLLAGDAAARRLRRIVDHSSIPPAAT
;
A
#
# COMPACT_ATOMS: atom_id res chain seq x y z
N MET A 1 -0.31 -1.90 12.74
CA MET A 1 0.95 -1.13 12.67
C MET A 1 0.95 -0.03 11.60
N GLY A 2 0.27 -0.16 10.46
CA GLY A 2 0.36 0.84 9.37
C GLY A 2 -0.13 2.28 9.67
N MET A 3 -1.19 2.47 10.46
CA MET A 3 -1.76 3.83 10.69
C MET A 3 -0.74 4.82 11.31
N PRO A 4 -0.02 4.51 12.40
CA PRO A 4 1.07 5.36 12.89
C PRO A 4 2.17 5.65 11.86
N MET A 5 2.57 4.67 11.04
CA MET A 5 3.58 4.88 10.00
C MET A 5 3.12 5.94 8.99
N ILE A 6 1.87 5.85 8.54
CA ILE A 6 1.27 6.80 7.61
C ILE A 6 1.24 8.21 8.20
N ARG A 7 0.82 8.36 9.47
CA ARG A 7 0.80 9.66 10.15
C ARG A 7 2.19 10.29 10.26
N HIS A 8 3.23 9.50 10.52
CA HIS A 8 4.60 10.02 10.52
C HIS A 8 5.07 10.47 9.13
N LEU A 9 4.73 9.73 8.07
CA LEU A 9 5.04 10.14 6.70
C LEU A 9 4.33 11.45 6.33
N LEU A 10 3.06 11.59 6.70
CA LEU A 10 2.27 12.81 6.50
C LEU A 10 2.86 13.98 7.29
N ALA A 11 3.20 13.78 8.57
CA ALA A 11 3.81 14.81 9.42
C ALA A 11 5.19 15.26 8.91
N ALA A 12 5.92 14.37 8.22
CA ALA A 12 7.18 14.71 7.55
C ALA A 12 7.00 15.45 6.21
N GLY A 13 5.77 15.71 5.78
CA GLY A 13 5.46 16.45 4.55
C GLY A 13 5.40 15.59 3.28
N HIS A 14 5.39 14.27 3.40
CA HIS A 14 5.21 13.39 2.24
C HIS A 14 3.75 13.36 1.78
N ARG A 15 3.54 13.26 0.47
CA ARG A 15 2.24 12.93 -0.11
C ARG A 15 2.01 11.43 0.01
N VAL A 16 0.98 11.02 0.74
CA VAL A 16 0.72 9.60 1.01
C VAL A 16 -0.62 9.20 0.42
N SER A 17 -0.60 8.25 -0.51
CA SER A 17 -1.80 7.52 -0.93
C SER A 17 -1.94 6.24 -0.11
N VAL A 18 -3.15 5.91 0.31
CA VAL A 18 -3.43 4.81 1.24
C VAL A 18 -4.51 3.89 0.71
N TRP A 19 -4.29 2.59 0.92
CA TRP A 19 -5.27 1.56 0.67
C TRP A 19 -5.34 0.63 1.88
N ASN A 20 -6.53 0.12 2.17
CA ASN A 20 -6.69 -0.99 3.10
C ASN A 20 -7.92 -1.81 2.71
N ARG A 21 -7.83 -3.14 2.84
CA ARG A 21 -8.95 -4.08 2.56
C ARG A 21 -10.25 -3.67 3.25
N THR A 22 -10.17 -3.16 4.48
CA THR A 22 -11.30 -2.51 5.16
C THR A 22 -11.20 -1.01 4.91
N ARG A 23 -11.99 -0.49 3.95
CA ARG A 23 -11.90 0.89 3.47
C ARG A 23 -11.99 1.94 4.58
N ALA A 24 -12.90 1.75 5.56
CA ALA A 24 -13.06 2.66 6.69
C ALA A 24 -11.77 2.92 7.49
N LYS A 25 -10.81 1.99 7.50
CA LYS A 25 -9.50 2.21 8.15
C LYS A 25 -8.58 3.16 7.36
N ALA A 26 -8.73 3.19 6.03
CA ALA A 26 -8.02 4.13 5.16
C ALA A 26 -8.69 5.51 5.19
N GLU A 27 -10.03 5.56 5.14
CA GLU A 27 -10.82 6.79 5.25
C GLU A 27 -10.55 7.55 6.57
N ALA A 28 -10.30 6.82 7.67
CA ALA A 28 -9.89 7.42 8.94
C ALA A 28 -8.58 8.24 8.88
N LEU A 29 -7.78 8.10 7.82
CA LEU A 29 -6.54 8.84 7.59
C LEU A 29 -6.72 10.03 6.64
N GLU A 30 -7.89 10.22 6.02
CA GLU A 30 -8.17 11.37 5.15
C GLU A 30 -8.11 12.68 5.92
N ALA A 31 -8.61 12.68 7.17
CA ALA A 31 -8.52 13.82 8.06
C ALA A 31 -7.06 14.22 8.40
N ASP A 32 -6.13 13.26 8.29
CA ASP A 32 -4.69 13.49 8.49
C ASP A 32 -3.99 13.95 7.18
N GLY A 33 -4.72 14.02 6.05
CA GLY A 33 -4.21 14.43 4.74
C GLY A 33 -3.82 13.29 3.79
N ALA A 34 -4.14 12.03 4.13
CA ALA A 34 -3.92 10.90 3.23
C ALA A 34 -4.91 10.91 2.05
N GLN A 35 -4.46 10.40 0.89
CA GLN A 35 -5.32 10.22 -0.28
C GLN A 35 -5.76 8.75 -0.38
N VAL A 36 -7.04 8.47 -0.10
CA VAL A 36 -7.57 7.11 -0.22
C VAL A 36 -7.64 6.70 -1.69
N VAL A 37 -7.27 5.46 -1.96
CA VAL A 37 -7.45 4.78 -3.23
C VAL A 37 -8.28 3.52 -3.05
N ASP A 38 -8.88 3.02 -4.12
CA ASP A 38 -9.80 1.88 -4.06
C ASP A 38 -9.06 0.54 -4.19
N THR A 39 -7.88 0.51 -4.82
CA THR A 39 -7.13 -0.74 -5.06
C THR A 39 -5.61 -0.61 -4.88
N PRO A 40 -4.88 -1.71 -4.59
CA PRO A 40 -3.42 -1.73 -4.67
C PRO A 40 -2.88 -1.36 -6.06
N ARG A 41 -3.53 -1.78 -7.15
CA ARG A 41 -3.16 -1.36 -8.51
C ARG A 41 -3.13 0.16 -8.64
N GLU A 42 -4.17 0.84 -8.13
CA GLU A 42 -4.24 2.30 -8.17
C GLU A 42 -3.13 2.97 -7.34
N LEU A 43 -2.66 2.36 -6.23
CA LEU A 43 -1.43 2.82 -5.57
C LEU A 43 -0.24 2.76 -6.55
N ALA A 44 -0.06 1.63 -7.22
CA ALA A 44 1.09 1.38 -8.09
C ALA A 44 1.14 2.34 -9.30
N GLU A 45 0.00 2.87 -9.73
CA GLU A 45 -0.11 3.88 -10.80
C GLU A 45 0.23 5.30 -10.31
N ARG A 46 0.16 5.56 -9.01
CA ARG A 46 0.29 6.91 -8.42
C ARG A 46 1.61 7.18 -7.74
N VAL A 47 2.24 6.17 -7.14
CA VAL A 47 3.44 6.35 -6.30
C VAL A 47 4.63 5.56 -6.82
N ASP A 48 5.85 6.01 -6.48
CA ASP A 48 7.09 5.30 -6.81
C ASP A 48 7.47 4.21 -5.79
N THR A 49 6.96 4.31 -4.56
CA THR A 49 7.30 3.44 -3.44
C THR A 49 6.05 3.08 -2.66
N VAL A 50 5.82 1.78 -2.44
CA VAL A 50 4.73 1.28 -1.60
C VAL A 50 5.30 0.56 -0.38
N PHE A 51 4.79 0.94 0.79
CA PHE A 51 5.03 0.26 2.05
C PHE A 51 3.88 -0.70 2.34
N VAL A 52 4.17 -1.99 2.45
CA VAL A 52 3.17 -3.02 2.76
C VAL A 52 3.27 -3.35 4.24
N CYS A 53 2.13 -3.40 4.94
CA CYS A 53 2.07 -3.78 6.35
C CYS A 53 0.75 -4.50 6.61
N VAL A 54 0.74 -5.81 6.36
CA VAL A 54 -0.45 -6.67 6.41
C VAL A 54 -0.26 -7.85 7.37
N LEU A 55 -1.29 -8.69 7.50
CA LEU A 55 -1.39 -9.70 8.56
C LEU A 55 -0.40 -10.85 8.38
N ASP A 56 -0.28 -11.38 7.15
CA ASP A 56 0.44 -12.62 6.87
C ASP A 56 0.91 -12.67 5.40
N GLY A 57 1.65 -13.72 5.04
CA GLY A 57 2.21 -13.90 3.68
C GLY A 57 1.14 -14.07 2.60
N ARG A 58 -0.04 -14.62 2.93
CA ARG A 58 -1.15 -14.70 1.97
C ARG A 58 -1.66 -13.29 1.65
N ALA A 59 -1.84 -12.45 2.66
CA ALA A 59 -2.25 -11.07 2.46
C ALA A 59 -1.21 -10.26 1.66
N VAL A 60 0.10 -10.53 1.84
CA VAL A 60 1.16 -9.94 1.00
C VAL A 60 0.99 -10.38 -0.45
N GLY A 61 0.78 -11.69 -0.68
CA GLY A 61 0.52 -12.24 -2.02
C GLY A 61 -0.69 -11.63 -2.70
N ASP A 62 -1.82 -11.49 -1.98
CA ASP A 62 -3.04 -10.87 -2.49
C ASP A 62 -2.81 -9.39 -2.87
N VAL A 63 -2.07 -8.64 -2.05
CA VAL A 63 -1.75 -7.22 -2.32
C VAL A 63 -0.80 -7.07 -3.50
N ALA A 64 0.19 -7.95 -3.64
CA ALA A 64 1.20 -7.85 -4.71
C ALA A 64 0.69 -8.40 -6.05
N PHE A 65 0.10 -9.59 -6.03
CA PHE A 65 -0.17 -10.42 -7.21
C PHE A 65 -1.65 -10.71 -7.45
N GLY A 66 -2.55 -10.23 -6.59
CA GLY A 66 -3.99 -10.36 -6.80
C GLY A 66 -4.49 -9.66 -8.07
N ALA A 67 -5.76 -9.87 -8.43
CA ALA A 67 -6.35 -9.32 -9.66
C ALA A 67 -6.27 -7.78 -9.76
N ASP A 68 -6.36 -7.10 -8.61
CA ASP A 68 -6.14 -5.65 -8.48
C ASP A 68 -4.88 -5.35 -7.65
N GLY A 69 -3.90 -6.26 -7.65
CA GLY A 69 -2.66 -6.14 -6.91
C GLY A 69 -1.71 -5.08 -7.46
N LEU A 70 -0.64 -4.78 -6.72
CA LEU A 70 0.39 -3.80 -7.06
C LEU A 70 1.04 -4.07 -8.44
N LEU A 71 1.10 -5.33 -8.85
CA LEU A 71 1.72 -5.75 -10.10
C LEU A 71 0.71 -6.13 -11.19
N ALA A 72 -0.59 -5.93 -10.93
CA ALA A 72 -1.64 -6.18 -11.90
C ALA A 72 -1.70 -5.06 -12.97
N GLY A 73 -2.31 -5.39 -14.12
CA GLY A 73 -2.52 -4.43 -15.21
C GLY A 73 -1.27 -4.14 -16.04
N ASP A 74 -1.32 -3.05 -16.81
CA ASP A 74 -0.24 -2.66 -17.72
C ASP A 74 0.99 -2.17 -16.94
N ALA A 75 2.15 -2.74 -17.25
CA ALA A 75 3.42 -2.31 -16.70
C ALA A 75 3.76 -0.86 -17.04
N ALA A 76 3.35 -0.37 -18.21
CA ALA A 76 3.61 1.00 -18.62
C ALA A 76 2.79 2.04 -17.83
N ALA A 77 1.67 1.63 -17.24
CA ALA A 77 0.84 2.49 -16.40
C ALA A 77 1.40 2.66 -14.97
N ARG A 78 2.26 1.75 -14.52
CA ARG A 78 2.81 1.76 -13.15
C ARG A 78 3.90 2.81 -12.99
N ARG A 79 3.77 3.63 -11.94
CA ARG A 79 4.85 4.49 -11.42
C ARG A 79 5.73 3.77 -10.40
N LEU A 80 5.22 2.67 -9.84
CA LEU A 80 5.86 1.88 -8.80
C LEU A 80 7.25 1.38 -9.21
N ARG A 81 8.25 1.71 -8.40
CA ARG A 81 9.63 1.27 -8.54
C ARG A 81 10.10 0.42 -7.36
N ARG A 82 9.49 0.55 -6.19
CA ARG A 82 9.91 -0.15 -4.97
C ARG A 82 8.72 -0.60 -4.14
N ILE A 83 8.76 -1.86 -3.70
CA ILE A 83 7.85 -2.41 -2.70
C ILE A 83 8.69 -2.70 -1.46
N VAL A 84 8.26 -2.20 -0.29
CA VAL A 84 8.93 -2.43 0.99
C VAL A 84 7.95 -3.09 1.93
N ASP A 85 8.10 -4.39 2.13
CA ASP A 85 7.25 -5.16 3.03
C ASP A 85 7.73 -5.07 4.49
N HIS A 86 6.84 -4.60 5.36
CA HIS A 86 7.00 -4.51 6.81
C HIS A 86 6.16 -5.58 7.54
N SER A 87 5.58 -6.52 6.79
CA SER A 87 4.82 -7.63 7.35
C SER A 87 5.77 -8.69 7.92
N SER A 88 5.38 -9.34 9.01
CA SER A 88 6.16 -10.43 9.59
C SER A 88 5.75 -11.74 8.94
N ILE A 89 6.52 -12.20 7.95
CA ILE A 89 6.22 -13.40 7.16
C ILE A 89 7.45 -14.31 7.06
N PRO A 90 7.28 -15.61 6.72
CA PRO A 90 8.42 -16.48 6.45
C PRO A 90 9.28 -15.96 5.29
N PRO A 91 10.62 -16.10 5.33
CA PRO A 91 11.50 -15.61 4.25
C PRO A 91 11.17 -16.18 2.87
N ALA A 92 10.64 -17.40 2.79
CA ALA A 92 10.25 -18.03 1.53
C ALA A 92 8.97 -17.43 0.91
N ALA A 93 8.27 -16.54 1.62
CA ALA A 93 7.06 -15.86 1.16
C ALA A 93 7.31 -14.41 0.72
N THR A 94 8.57 -13.96 0.68
CA THR A 94 8.99 -12.62 0.22
C THR A 94 9.25 -12.60 -1.29
#